data_AF-A0A4R5KRX6-F1
#
_entry.id   AF-A0A4R5KRX6-F1
#
_cell.length_a   1.000
_cell.length_b   1.000
_cell.length_c   1.000
_cell.angle_alpha   90.00
_cell.angle_beta   90.00
_cell.angle_gamma   90.00
#
_symmetry.space_group_name_H-M   'P 1'
#
loop_
_entity.id
_entity.type
_entity.pdbx_description
1 polymer ?
#
loop_
_entity_poly.entity_id
_entity_poly.type
_entity_poly.pdbx_seq_one_letter_code
_entity_poly.pdbx_strand_id
1 'polypeptide(L)'
;MSLQPLSEQAGYPSVVKLPYRDVRKFLEQIAWCVDHTATLIRAYAQLVKLAPSEVEAEEVKTMMQQEKKQFTLLESLYRELMGGEPMARPEPHDFTTYEDGLKYAVSLERVAIRHYRDTYLLTPSMKVRDIFFYALSDGTEHIVGLLMLQLGKPHQTDI
;
A
#
# COMPACT_ATOMS: atom_id res chain seq x y z
N MET A 1 -52.18 24.47 -26.08
CA MET A 1 -51.07 23.50 -25.97
C MET A 1 -49.78 24.25 -26.23
N SER A 2 -49.02 24.57 -25.18
CA SER A 2 -47.73 25.25 -25.28
C SER A 2 -46.65 24.24 -24.86
N LEU A 3 -45.68 24.03 -25.75
CA LEU A 3 -44.56 23.09 -25.56
C LEU A 3 -43.59 23.68 -24.54
N GLN A 4 -43.29 22.90 -23.49
CA GLN A 4 -42.23 23.22 -22.53
C GLN A 4 -40.83 23.08 -23.17
N PRO A 5 -39.82 23.80 -22.68
CA PRO A 5 -38.54 23.92 -23.36
C PRO A 5 -37.57 22.77 -23.06
N LEU A 6 -36.68 22.59 -24.04
CA LEU A 6 -35.62 21.59 -24.18
C LEU A 6 -34.80 21.35 -22.91
N SER A 7 -34.97 20.16 -22.32
CA SER A 7 -34.00 19.58 -21.39
C SER A 7 -32.88 18.89 -22.17
N GLU A 8 -31.89 19.65 -22.63
CA GLU A 8 -30.61 19.10 -23.04
C GLU A 8 -29.55 20.21 -23.05
N GLN A 9 -28.94 20.47 -21.90
CA GLN A 9 -27.61 21.07 -21.83
C GLN A 9 -26.77 20.34 -20.77
N ALA A 10 -25.92 19.45 -21.28
CA ALA A 10 -24.65 19.00 -20.71
C ALA A 10 -24.57 18.90 -19.17
N GLY A 11 -25.17 17.84 -18.62
CA GLY A 11 -24.91 17.42 -17.25
C GLY A 11 -23.60 16.63 -17.17
N TYR A 12 -22.49 17.30 -16.89
CA TYR A 12 -21.30 16.64 -16.33
C TYR A 12 -21.73 15.71 -15.17
N PRO A 13 -21.18 14.49 -15.05
CA PRO A 13 -21.53 13.62 -13.95
C PRO A 13 -21.31 14.37 -12.64
N SER A 14 -22.35 14.43 -11.81
CA SER A 14 -22.30 15.11 -10.53
C SER A 14 -21.05 14.67 -9.80
N VAL A 15 -20.18 15.61 -9.43
CA VAL A 15 -19.05 15.35 -8.53
C VAL A 15 -19.66 14.65 -7.32
N VAL A 16 -19.45 13.34 -7.23
CA VAL A 16 -19.91 12.53 -6.10
C VAL A 16 -19.25 13.16 -4.88
N LYS A 17 -20.04 13.88 -4.08
CA LYS A 17 -19.57 14.45 -2.82
C LYS A 17 -19.27 13.28 -1.90
N LEU A 18 -18.00 12.87 -1.87
CA LEU A 18 -17.50 11.83 -1.00
C LEU A 18 -17.73 12.28 0.46
N PRO A 19 -18.63 11.61 1.22
CA PRO A 19 -18.86 11.94 2.62
C PRO A 19 -17.76 11.29 3.44
N TYR A 20 -16.56 11.89 3.42
CA TYR A 20 -15.51 11.50 4.33
C TYR A 20 -15.87 12.00 5.73
N ARG A 21 -15.81 11.12 6.73
CA ARG A 21 -16.05 11.51 8.13
C ARG A 21 -15.06 12.58 8.60
N ASP A 22 -13.84 12.54 8.04
CA ASP A 22 -12.82 13.58 8.18
C ASP A 22 -12.00 13.63 6.88
N VAL A 23 -12.35 14.57 5.99
CA VAL A 23 -11.74 14.71 4.65
C VAL A 23 -10.24 14.98 4.74
N ARG A 24 -9.80 15.85 5.66
CA ARG A 24 -8.38 16.21 5.79
C ARG A 24 -7.57 15.00 6.23
N LYS A 25 -8.02 14.32 7.29
CA LYS A 25 -7.40 13.09 7.75
C LYS A 25 -7.34 12.05 6.63
N PHE A 26 -8.41 11.89 5.85
CA PHE A 26 -8.42 10.96 4.73
C PHE A 26 -7.34 11.29 3.69
N LEU A 27 -7.24 12.55 3.24
CA LEU A 27 -6.22 12.96 2.28
C LEU A 27 -4.79 12.80 2.82
N GLU A 28 -4.56 13.14 4.09
CA GLU A 28 -3.28 12.92 4.78
C GLU A 28 -2.92 11.43 4.81
N GLN A 29 -3.89 10.55 5.06
CA GLN A 29 -3.66 9.10 5.03
C GLN A 29 -3.31 8.61 3.62
N ILE A 30 -3.95 9.11 2.56
CA ILE A 30 -3.59 8.72 1.19
C ILE A 30 -2.15 9.12 0.87
N ALA A 31 -1.74 10.34 1.22
CA ALA A 31 -0.36 10.78 1.04
C ALA A 31 0.63 9.89 1.80
N TRP A 32 0.34 9.61 3.07
CA TRP A 32 1.16 8.72 3.89
C TRP A 32 1.26 7.31 3.29
N CYS A 33 0.16 6.75 2.76
CA CYS A 33 0.16 5.42 2.15
C CYS A 33 1.09 5.36 0.92
N VAL A 34 1.14 6.42 0.10
CA VAL A 34 2.06 6.47 -1.05
C VAL A 34 3.52 6.42 -0.57
N ASP A 35 3.88 7.25 0.40
CA ASP A 35 5.24 7.29 0.96
C ASP A 35 5.63 5.96 1.61
N HIS A 36 4.71 5.36 2.37
CA HIS A 36 4.94 4.11 3.08
C HIS A 36 5.08 2.92 2.12
N THR A 37 4.22 2.82 1.10
CA THR A 37 4.34 1.78 0.07
C THR A 37 5.64 1.93 -0.71
N ALA A 38 6.10 3.16 -1.02
CA ALA A 38 7.42 3.37 -1.61
C ALA A 38 8.55 2.88 -0.70
N THR A 39 8.40 3.03 0.62
CA THR A 39 9.35 2.52 1.62
C THR A 39 9.40 0.99 1.63
N LEU A 40 8.25 0.31 1.62
CA LEU A 40 8.15 -1.15 1.50
C LEU A 40 8.82 -1.68 0.23
N ILE A 41 8.58 -1.05 -0.93
CA ILE A 41 9.21 -1.44 -2.20
C ILE A 41 10.74 -1.38 -2.09
N ARG A 42 11.29 -0.33 -1.46
CA ARG A 42 12.74 -0.19 -1.26
C ARG A 42 13.29 -1.26 -0.32
N ALA A 43 12.59 -1.51 0.79
CA ALA A 43 12.97 -2.55 1.75
C ALA A 43 12.99 -3.93 1.07
N TYR A 44 11.93 -4.30 0.33
CA TYR A 44 11.90 -5.56 -0.39
C TYR A 44 12.97 -5.64 -1.48
N ALA A 45 13.24 -4.57 -2.21
CA ALA A 45 14.32 -4.55 -3.20
C ALA A 45 15.71 -4.80 -2.58
N GLN A 46 15.93 -4.37 -1.33
CA GLN A 46 17.15 -4.63 -0.59
C GLN A 46 17.20 -6.07 -0.06
N LEU A 47 16.09 -6.58 0.48
CA LEU A 47 15.97 -7.97 0.92
C LEU A 47 16.22 -8.96 -0.21
N VAL A 48 15.69 -8.72 -1.42
CA VAL A 48 15.96 -9.56 -2.61
C VAL A 48 17.46 -9.68 -2.89
N LYS A 49 18.24 -8.62 -2.65
CA LYS A 49 19.70 -8.64 -2.86
C LYS A 49 20.46 -9.34 -1.74
N LEU A 50 19.92 -9.31 -0.52
CA LEU A 50 20.52 -9.91 0.67
C LEU A 50 20.08 -11.36 0.91
N ALA A 51 19.05 -11.83 0.19
CA ALA A 51 18.48 -13.15 0.37
C ALA A 51 19.54 -14.25 0.21
N PRO A 52 19.58 -15.22 1.14
CA PRO A 52 20.62 -16.25 1.17
C PRO A 52 20.41 -17.34 0.11
N SER A 53 19.23 -17.40 -0.52
CA SER A 53 18.91 -18.34 -1.59
C SER A 53 17.98 -17.74 -2.64
N GLU A 54 17.96 -18.33 -3.84
CA GLU A 54 17.08 -17.91 -4.93
C GLU A 54 15.59 -18.09 -4.59
N VAL A 55 15.25 -19.13 -3.84
CA VAL A 55 13.87 -19.38 -3.39
C VAL A 55 13.38 -18.23 -2.50
N GLU A 56 14.20 -17.83 -1.54
CA GLU A 56 13.87 -16.72 -0.65
C GLU A 56 13.85 -15.37 -1.39
N ALA A 57 14.77 -15.18 -2.33
CA ALA A 57 14.79 -13.99 -3.17
C ALA A 57 13.51 -13.85 -4.01
N GLU A 58 13.01 -14.95 -4.59
CA GLU A 58 11.80 -14.93 -5.42
C GLU A 58 10.53 -14.71 -4.58
N GLU A 59 10.48 -15.25 -3.37
CA GLU A 59 9.39 -15.00 -2.42
C GLU A 59 9.28 -13.50 -2.09
N VAL A 60 10.39 -12.88 -1.65
CA VAL A 60 10.41 -11.45 -1.33
C VAL A 60 10.15 -10.60 -2.58
N LYS A 61 10.65 -11.02 -3.75
CA LYS A 61 10.40 -10.34 -5.01
C LYS A 61 8.92 -10.37 -5.38
N THR A 62 8.19 -11.44 -5.08
CA THR A 62 6.74 -11.51 -5.28
C THR A 62 6.02 -10.45 -4.45
N MET A 63 6.34 -10.35 -3.15
CA MET A 63 5.83 -9.30 -2.25
C MET A 63 6.15 -7.90 -2.79
N MET A 64 7.38 -7.66 -3.26
CA MET A 64 7.76 -6.39 -3.90
C MET A 64 6.88 -6.04 -5.11
N GLN A 65 6.52 -7.02 -5.95
CA GLN A 65 5.66 -6.76 -7.10
C GLN A 65 4.21 -6.48 -6.71
N GLN A 66 3.71 -7.09 -5.63
CA GLN A 66 2.41 -6.76 -5.05
C GLN A 66 2.39 -5.31 -4.57
N GLU A 67 3.42 -4.89 -3.83
CA GLU A 67 3.54 -3.49 -3.38
C GLU A 67 3.64 -2.48 -4.53
N LYS A 68 4.32 -2.82 -5.64
CA LYS A 68 4.35 -1.95 -6.83
C LYS A 68 2.98 -1.78 -7.48
N LYS A 69 2.17 -2.84 -7.53
CA LYS A 69 0.79 -2.74 -8.02
C LYS A 69 -0.04 -1.86 -7.10
N GLN A 70 0.09 -2.04 -5.78
CA GLN A 70 -0.58 -1.24 -4.78
C GLN A 70 -0.17 0.24 -4.87
N PHE A 71 1.11 0.54 -5.04
CA PHE A 71 1.62 1.89 -5.24
C PHE A 71 0.93 2.57 -6.43
N THR A 72 0.84 1.86 -7.56
CA THR A 72 0.16 2.37 -8.77
C THR A 72 -1.32 2.72 -8.51
N LEU A 73 -2.01 1.91 -7.72
CA LEU A 73 -3.41 2.18 -7.32
C LEU A 73 -3.48 3.41 -6.40
N LEU A 74 -2.58 3.52 -5.43
CA LEU A 74 -2.51 4.65 -4.50
C LEU A 74 -2.16 5.96 -5.20
N GLU A 75 -1.22 5.96 -6.14
CA GLU A 75 -0.90 7.14 -6.95
C GLU A 75 -2.09 7.60 -7.79
N SER A 76 -2.79 6.65 -8.41
CA SER A 76 -4.00 6.95 -9.19
C SER A 76 -5.09 7.59 -8.31
N LEU A 77 -5.29 7.03 -7.10
CA LEU A 77 -6.22 7.57 -6.12
C LEU A 77 -5.78 8.95 -5.61
N TYR A 78 -4.50 9.14 -5.35
CA TYR A 78 -3.93 10.43 -4.96
C TYR A 78 -4.21 11.50 -6.01
N ARG A 79 -3.91 11.23 -7.29
CA ARG A 79 -4.16 12.14 -8.41
C ARG A 79 -5.62 12.54 -8.52
N GLU A 80 -6.52 11.55 -8.43
CA GLU A 80 -7.97 11.76 -8.52
C GLU A 80 -8.48 12.70 -7.42
N LEU A 81 -7.90 12.63 -6.22
CA LEU A 81 -8.35 13.38 -5.06
C LEU A 81 -7.66 14.73 -4.88
N MET A 82 -6.38 14.83 -5.25
CA MET A 82 -5.53 15.99 -4.95
C MET A 82 -5.08 16.76 -6.19
N GLY A 83 -5.36 16.27 -7.40
CA GLY A 83 -5.18 17.00 -8.66
C GLY A 83 -3.73 17.14 -9.14
N GLY A 84 -2.79 16.32 -8.62
CA GLY A 84 -1.38 16.31 -9.03
C GLY A 84 -0.69 14.98 -8.74
N GLU A 85 0.51 14.79 -9.28
CA GLU A 85 1.32 13.59 -9.01
C GLU A 85 1.83 13.60 -7.57
N PRO A 86 1.76 12.48 -6.83
CA PRO A 86 2.39 12.41 -5.53
C PRO A 86 3.91 12.44 -5.70
N MET A 87 4.57 13.32 -4.94
CA MET A 87 6.01 13.23 -4.76
C MET A 87 6.30 12.26 -3.62
N ALA A 88 6.43 10.97 -3.93
CA ALA A 88 6.73 9.96 -2.92
C ALA A 88 8.05 10.27 -2.19
N ARG A 89 8.00 10.25 -0.85
CA ARG A 89 9.13 10.51 0.06
C ARG A 89 9.32 9.29 0.96
N PRO A 90 9.86 8.18 0.42
CA PRO A 90 10.09 6.98 1.21
C PRO A 90 11.03 7.27 2.38
N GLU A 91 10.74 6.66 3.53
CA GLU A 91 11.52 6.86 4.74
C GLU A 91 12.97 6.41 4.51
N PRO A 92 13.96 7.21 4.96
CA PRO A 92 15.36 6.81 4.88
C PRO A 92 15.61 5.70 5.90
N HIS A 93 15.81 4.49 5.42
CA HIS A 93 16.24 3.38 6.24
C HIS A 93 16.96 2.34 5.39
N ASP A 94 18.07 1.82 5.91
CA ASP A 94 18.82 0.73 5.31
C ASP A 94 19.19 -0.25 6.43
N PHE A 95 19.05 -1.55 6.15
CA PHE A 95 19.53 -2.64 6.99
C PHE A 95 20.66 -3.39 6.29
N THR A 96 21.63 -3.89 7.04
CA THR A 96 22.83 -4.52 6.45
C THR A 96 22.74 -6.04 6.36
N THR A 97 21.86 -6.66 7.14
CA THR A 97 21.68 -8.12 7.17
C THR A 97 20.29 -8.49 6.67
N TYR A 98 20.16 -9.68 6.11
CA TYR A 98 18.88 -10.18 5.63
C TYR A 98 17.88 -10.32 6.80
N GLU A 99 18.34 -10.78 7.96
CA GLU A 99 17.52 -10.97 9.15
C GLU A 99 16.96 -9.66 9.71
N ASP A 100 17.77 -8.62 9.80
CA ASP A 100 17.30 -7.32 10.27
C ASP A 100 16.35 -6.68 9.26
N GLY A 101 16.58 -6.93 7.96
CA GLY A 101 15.65 -6.60 6.90
C GLY A 101 14.29 -7.26 7.04
N LEU A 102 14.24 -8.56 7.35
CA LEU A 102 12.97 -9.27 7.54
C LEU A 102 12.21 -8.68 8.74
N LYS A 103 12.90 -8.40 9.86
CA LYS A 103 12.26 -7.78 11.04
C LYS A 103 11.73 -6.39 10.73
N TYR A 104 12.52 -5.60 9.99
CA TYR A 104 12.14 -4.27 9.57
C TYR A 104 10.91 -4.30 8.65
N ALA A 105 10.89 -5.17 7.64
CA ALA A 105 9.76 -5.36 6.74
C ALA A 105 8.48 -5.78 7.50
N VAL A 106 8.57 -6.72 8.44
CA VAL A 106 7.42 -7.08 9.31
C VAL A 106 6.91 -5.88 10.09
N SER A 107 7.79 -5.02 10.60
CA SER A 107 7.39 -3.79 11.28
C SER A 107 6.64 -2.83 10.33
N LEU A 108 7.18 -2.61 9.13
CA LEU A 108 6.55 -1.76 8.11
C LEU A 108 5.16 -2.28 7.73
N GLU A 109 5.01 -3.58 7.47
CA GLU A 109 3.72 -4.18 7.11
C GLU A 109 2.69 -4.03 8.23
N ARG A 110 3.10 -4.26 9.49
CA ARG A 110 2.21 -4.08 10.63
C ARG A 110 1.73 -2.64 10.79
N VAL A 111 2.58 -1.66 10.50
CA VAL A 111 2.20 -0.24 10.49
C VAL A 111 1.21 0.01 9.36
N ALA A 112 1.54 -0.43 8.14
CA ALA A 112 0.71 -0.31 6.94
C ALA A 112 -0.71 -0.84 7.18
N ILE A 113 -0.84 -2.07 7.69
CA ILE A 113 -2.13 -2.71 8.00
C ILE A 113 -3.00 -1.84 8.92
N ARG A 114 -2.43 -1.24 9.97
CA ARG A 114 -3.21 -0.37 10.87
C ARG A 114 -3.72 0.87 10.14
N HIS A 115 -2.88 1.49 9.34
CA HIS A 115 -3.24 2.67 8.56
C HIS A 115 -4.28 2.37 7.47
N TYR A 116 -4.13 1.24 6.76
CA TYR A 116 -5.08 0.81 5.73
C TYR A 116 -6.45 0.51 6.33
N ARG A 117 -6.52 -0.16 7.49
CA ARG A 117 -7.76 -0.42 8.22
C ARG A 117 -8.44 0.89 8.61
N ASP A 118 -7.69 1.81 9.19
CA ASP A 118 -8.25 3.07 9.65
C ASP A 118 -8.74 3.91 8.47
N THR A 119 -8.01 3.93 7.35
CA THR A 119 -8.39 4.63 6.11
C THR A 119 -9.61 4.02 5.44
N TYR A 120 -9.70 2.68 5.40
CA TYR A 120 -10.87 1.93 4.93
C TYR A 120 -12.16 2.35 5.67
N LEU A 121 -12.05 2.65 6.96
CA LEU A 121 -13.18 3.08 7.80
C LEU A 121 -13.53 4.58 7.70
N LEU A 122 -12.68 5.40 7.07
CA LEU A 122 -12.91 6.84 6.91
C LEU A 122 -13.82 7.20 5.72
N THR A 123 -14.11 6.25 4.84
CA THR A 123 -14.83 6.49 3.58
C THR A 123 -15.93 5.45 3.31
N PRO A 124 -17.08 5.88 2.75
CA PRO A 124 -18.10 4.97 2.24
C PRO A 124 -17.85 4.56 0.77
N SER A 125 -16.82 5.10 0.11
CA SER A 125 -16.53 4.77 -1.29
C SER A 125 -16.07 3.32 -1.43
N MET A 126 -16.86 2.48 -2.09
CA MET A 126 -16.53 1.06 -2.32
C MET A 126 -15.23 0.89 -3.09
N LYS A 127 -15.00 1.68 -4.15
CA LYS A 127 -13.74 1.68 -4.92
C LYS A 127 -12.52 1.87 -4.01
N VAL A 128 -12.58 2.82 -3.09
CA VAL A 128 -11.47 3.10 -2.16
C VAL A 128 -11.33 1.98 -1.14
N ARG A 129 -12.46 1.48 -0.62
CA ARG A 129 -12.49 0.37 0.32
C ARG A 129 -11.87 -0.90 -0.28
N ASP A 130 -12.13 -1.20 -1.54
CA ASP A 130 -11.55 -2.37 -2.22
C ASP A 130 -10.03 -2.27 -2.30
N ILE A 131 -9.49 -1.08 -2.67
CA ILE A 131 -8.04 -0.84 -2.69
C ILE A 131 -7.41 -1.16 -1.32
N PHE A 132 -7.99 -0.65 -0.23
CA PHE A 132 -7.45 -0.90 1.11
C PHE A 132 -7.73 -2.32 1.62
N PHE A 133 -8.80 -2.98 1.18
CA PHE A 133 -9.06 -4.36 1.53
C PHE A 133 -8.03 -5.32 0.93
N TYR A 134 -7.67 -5.13 -0.35
CA TYR A 134 -6.58 -5.88 -0.97
C TYR A 134 -5.25 -5.61 -0.25
N ALA A 135 -4.91 -4.35 -0.01
CA ALA A 135 -3.70 -3.97 0.72
C ALA A 135 -3.58 -4.58 2.13
N LEU A 136 -4.70 -4.68 2.84
CA LEU A 136 -4.77 -5.34 4.16
C LEU A 136 -4.51 -6.84 4.09
N SER A 137 -5.09 -7.48 3.07
CA SER A 137 -5.01 -8.92 2.86
C SER A 137 -3.58 -9.30 2.45
N ASP A 138 -3.05 -8.60 1.45
CA ASP A 138 -1.68 -8.77 0.94
C ASP A 138 -0.66 -8.52 2.07
N GLY A 139 -0.78 -7.42 2.81
CA GLY A 139 0.14 -7.15 3.93
C GLY A 139 0.09 -8.20 5.05
N THR A 140 -1.05 -8.86 5.26
CA THR A 140 -1.17 -9.96 6.23
C THR A 140 -0.47 -11.21 5.71
N GLU A 141 -0.63 -11.54 4.43
CA GLU A 141 0.09 -12.63 3.76
C GLU A 141 1.61 -12.37 3.76
N HIS A 142 2.05 -11.14 3.46
CA HIS A 142 3.44 -10.74 3.51
C HIS A 142 4.04 -10.96 4.91
N ILE A 143 3.35 -10.56 5.99
CA ILE A 143 3.83 -10.83 7.36
C ILE A 143 4.03 -12.33 7.59
N VAL A 144 3.08 -13.17 7.18
CA VAL A 144 3.20 -14.62 7.35
C VAL A 144 4.41 -15.15 6.58
N GLY A 145 4.59 -14.77 5.32
CA GLY A 145 5.73 -15.16 4.50
C GLY A 145 7.07 -14.70 5.10
N LEU A 146 7.18 -13.43 5.50
CA LEU A 146 8.37 -12.88 6.15
C LEU A 146 8.71 -13.62 7.46
N LEU A 147 7.72 -13.97 8.27
CA LEU A 147 7.95 -14.75 9.49
C LEU A 147 8.38 -16.19 9.19
N MET A 148 7.83 -16.82 8.14
CA MET A 148 8.30 -18.14 7.71
C MET A 148 9.75 -18.11 7.25
N LEU A 149 10.15 -17.08 6.50
CA LEU A 149 11.54 -16.84 6.11
C LEU A 149 12.46 -16.66 7.33
N GLN A 150 12.00 -15.97 8.38
CA GLN A 150 12.75 -15.84 9.63
C GLN A 150 12.92 -17.17 10.38
N LEU A 151 11.91 -18.02 10.37
CA LEU A 151 11.86 -19.29 11.11
C LEU A 151 12.50 -20.46 10.36
N GLY A 152 12.59 -20.40 9.03
CA GLY A 152 13.13 -21.45 8.16
C GLY A 152 14.63 -21.70 8.27
N LYS A 153 15.31 -21.11 9.26
CA LYS A 153 16.73 -21.36 9.52
C LYS A 153 16.93 -22.76 10.08
N PRO A 154 17.82 -23.60 9.50
CA PRO A 154 18.41 -24.66 10.31
C PRO A 154 19.17 -24.00 11.45
N HIS A 155 18.92 -24.43 12.69
CA HIS A 155 19.87 -24.22 13.77
C HIS A 155 21.17 -24.87 13.29
N GLN A 156 22.17 -24.06 12.91
CA GLN A 156 23.55 -24.54 12.95
C GLN A 156 23.83 -24.77 14.44
N THR A 157 23.57 -26.00 14.89
CA THR A 157 24.28 -26.55 16.03
C THR A 157 25.73 -26.64 15.62
N ASP A 158 26.52 -25.66 16.06
CA ASP A 158 27.98 -25.79 16.09
C ASP A 158 28.31 -27.07 16.88
N ILE A 159 28.97 -28.01 16.19
CA ILE A 159 29.62 -29.19 16.78
C ILE A 159 31.01 -28.78 17.27
#